data_AF-A0A835F084-F1
#
_entry.id   AF-A0A835F084-F1
#
_cell.length_a   1.000
_cell.length_b   1.000
_cell.length_c   1.000
_cell.angle_alpha   90.00
_cell.angle_beta   90.00
_cell.angle_gamma   90.00
#
_symmetry.space_group_name_H-M   'P 1'
#
loop_
_entity.id
_entity.type
_entity.pdbx_description
1 polymer ?
#
loop_
_entity_poly.entity_id
_entity_poly.type
_entity_poly.pdbx_seq_one_letter_code
_entity_poly.pdbx_strand_id
1 'polypeptide(L)' 'MFLRAREGFNSVIFREVVIIAMWSIWKHRNSIIFYGGSLSFAAWRRFFCGKYESSHS' A
#
# COMPACT_ATOMS: atom_id res chain seq x y z
N MET A 1 12.85 11.98 11.08
CA MET A 1 11.81 11.17 10.40
C MET A 1 12.39 10.34 9.25
N PHE A 2 13.08 10.97 8.28
CA PHE A 2 13.72 10.26 7.15
C PHE A 2 14.78 9.21 7.55
N LEU A 3 15.65 9.51 8.52
CA LEU A 3 16.70 8.57 8.96
C LEU A 3 16.13 7.29 9.58
N ARG A 4 15.12 7.41 10.45
CA ARG A 4 14.40 6.25 11.03
C ARG A 4 13.63 5.47 9.98
N ALA A 5 13.03 6.16 9.01
CA ALA A 5 12.38 5.51 7.88
C ALA A 5 13.40 4.74 7.02
N ARG A 6 14.64 5.24 6.87
CA ARG A 6 15.73 4.56 6.14
C ARG A 6 16.26 3.33 6.87
N GLU A 7 16.46 3.43 8.19
CA GLU A 7 16.81 2.27 9.04
C GLU A 7 15.70 1.22 9.01
N GLY A 8 14.45 1.65 9.12
CA GLY A 8 13.27 0.83 8.91
C GLY A 8 13.26 0.20 7.52
N PHE A 9 13.56 0.95 6.45
CA PHE A 9 13.57 0.45 5.06
C PHE A 9 14.54 -0.69 4.80
N ASN A 10 15.65 -0.76 5.56
CA ASN A 10 16.57 -1.89 5.50
C ASN A 10 15.98 -3.17 6.14
N SER A 11 14.91 -3.07 6.93
CA SER A 11 14.11 -4.21 7.34
C SER A 11 13.28 -4.73 6.15
N VAL A 12 13.42 -6.01 5.85
CA VAL A 12 12.68 -6.70 4.78
C VAL A 12 11.17 -6.47 4.92
N ILE A 13 10.64 -6.60 6.14
CA ILE A 13 9.21 -6.43 6.45
C ILE A 13 8.76 -5.00 6.13
N PHE A 14 9.53 -3.98 6.53
CA PHE A 14 9.16 -2.60 6.26
C PHE A 14 9.14 -2.30 4.76
N ARG A 15 10.14 -2.81 4.03
CA ARG A 15 10.21 -2.64 2.57
C ARG A 15 8.99 -3.26 1.89
N GLU A 16 8.59 -4.47 2.31
CA GLU A 16 7.39 -5.12 1.79
C GLU A 16 6.11 -4.33 2.08
N VAL A 17 5.95 -3.87 3.32
CA VAL A 17 4.83 -2.99 3.71
C VAL A 17 4.76 -1.75 2.83
N VAL A 18 5.90 -1.07 2.60
CA VAL A 18 5.96 0.13 1.76
C VAL A 18 5.59 -0.17 0.32
N ILE A 19 6.14 -1.24 -0.27
CA ILE A 19 5.85 -1.63 -1.65
C ILE A 19 4.37 -1.95 -1.83
N ILE A 20 3.78 -2.72 -0.91
CA ILE A 20 2.36 -3.09 -0.95
C ILE A 20 1.47 -1.84 -0.77
N ALA A 21 1.87 -0.89 0.10
CA ALA A 21 1.16 0.38 0.29
C ALA A 21 1.19 1.24 -0.98
N MET A 22 2.37 1.43 -1.59
CA MET A 22 2.54 2.19 -2.84
C MET A 22 1.73 1.57 -3.98
N TRP A 23 1.78 0.25 -4.13
CA TRP A 23 0.99 -0.48 -5.12
C TRP A 23 -0.52 -0.29 -4.91
N SER A 24 -0.97 -0.37 -3.66
CA SER A 24 -2.38 -0.17 -3.30
C SER A 24 -2.86 1.25 -3.62
N ILE A 25 -2.02 2.27 -3.36
CA ILE A 25 -2.31 3.67 -3.72
C ILE A 25 -2.41 3.81 -5.24
N TRP A 26 -1.46 3.22 -5.98
CA TRP A 26 -1.45 3.27 -7.44
C TRP A 26 -2.72 2.63 -8.02
N LYS A 27 -3.12 1.44 -7.56
CA LYS A 27 -4.37 0.78 -7.98
C LYS A 27 -5.61 1.62 -7.68
N HIS A 28 -5.69 2.20 -6.47
CA HIS A 28 -6.81 3.05 -6.07
C HIS A 28 -6.93 4.28 -6.97
N ARG A 29 -5.81 4.95 -7.26
CA ARG A 29 -5.74 6.09 -8.21
C ARG A 29 -6.15 5.70 -9.62
N ASN A 30 -5.69 4.56 -10.12
CA ASN A 30 -6.08 4.06 -11.45
C ASN A 30 -7.58 3.72 -11.52
N SER A 31 -8.17 3.22 -10.43
CA SER A 31 -9.62 2.97 -10.36
C SER A 31 -10.44 4.24 -10.57
N ILE A 32 -9.98 5.36 -10.02
CA ILE A 32 -10.63 6.66 -10.13
C ILE A 32 -10.51 7.20 -11.56
N ILE A 33 -9.30 7.15 -12.14
CA ILE A 33 -9.00 7.72 -13.46
C ILE A 33 -9.68 6.93 -14.59
N PHE A 34 -9.58 5.61 -14.57
CA PHE A 34 -9.97 4.76 -15.71
C PHE A 34 -11.34 4.10 -15.57
N TYR A 35 -11.86 3.97 -14.35
CA TYR A 35 -13.09 3.21 -14.09
C TYR A 35 -14.17 4.04 -13.38
N GLY A 36 -13.96 5.35 -13.22
CA GLY A 36 -14.91 6.24 -12.53
C GLY A 36 -15.08 5.92 -11.04
N GLY A 37 -14.10 5.25 -10.43
CA GLY A 37 -14.11 4.96 -8.99
C GLY A 37 -14.08 6.23 -8.14
N SER A 38 -14.46 6.12 -6.87
CA SER A 38 -14.45 7.23 -5.92
C SER A 38 -13.28 7.17 -4.95
N LEU A 39 -12.81 8.34 -4.51
CA LEU A 39 -11.76 8.42 -3.50
C LEU A 39 -12.31 7.93 -2.15
N SER A 40 -11.93 6.71 -1.76
CA SER A 40 -12.27 6.14 -0.46
C SER A 40 -11.04 5.58 0.25
N PHE A 41 -10.71 6.17 1.40
CA PHE A 41 -9.65 5.66 2.27
C PHE A 41 -9.99 4.26 2.82
N ALA A 42 -11.26 4.01 3.13
CA ALA A 42 -11.72 2.70 3.59
C ALA A 42 -11.51 1.61 2.53
N ALA A 43 -11.80 1.93 1.26
CA ALA A 43 -11.58 1.00 0.14
C ALA A 43 -10.09 0.70 -0.05
N TRP A 44 -9.24 1.73 -0.04
CA TRP A 44 -7.79 1.57 -0.10
C TRP A 44 -7.24 0.72 1.05
N ARG A 45 -7.65 1.02 2.31
CA ARG A 45 -7.18 0.32 3.50
C ARG A 45 -7.55 -1.17 3.46
N ARG A 46 -8.78 -1.49 3.02
CA ARG A 46 -9.25 -2.88 2.90
C ARG A 46 -8.43 -3.65 1.88
N PHE A 47 -8.13 -3.04 0.73
CA PHE A 47 -7.30 -3.64 -0.30
C PHE A 47 -5.85 -3.86 0.19
N PHE A 48 -5.26 -2.85 0.83
CA PHE A 48 -3.92 -2.93 1.39
C PHE A 48 -3.80 -4.07 2.42
N CYS A 49 -4.74 -4.16 3.38
CA CYS A 49 -4.71 -5.17 4.43
C CYS A 49 -4.86 -6.59 3.86
N GLY A 50 -5.81 -6.80 2.93
CA GLY A 50 -6.00 -8.10 2.30
C GLY A 50 -4.79 -8.53 1.46
N LYS A 51 -4.10 -7.57 0.82
CA LYS A 51 -2.85 -7.86 0.09
C LYS A 51 -1.72 -8.26 1.01
N TYR A 52 -1.54 -7.55 2.13
CA TYR A 52 -0.50 -7.87 3.10
C TYR A 52 -0.67 -9.27 3.70
N GLU A 53 -1.89 -9.63 4.07
CA GLU A 53 -2.24 -10.96 4.62
C GLU A 53 -1.99 -12.08 3.61
N SER A 54 -2.34 -11.86 2.34
CA SER A 54 -2.07 -12.82 1.26
C SER A 54 -0.59 -13.00 0.91
N SER A 55 0.28 -12.05 1.28
CA SER A 55 1.72 -12.14 1.04
C SER A 55 2.47 -12.84 2.17
N HIS A 56 1.81 -13.13 3.29
CA HIS A 56 2.39 -13.75 4.49
C HIS A 56 1.71 -15.07 4.88
N SER A 57 0.80 -15.60 4.05
CA SER A 57 0.20 -16.94 4.15
C SER A 57 0.87 -17.90 3.16
#